data_AF-A0A814YL46-F1
#
_entry.id   AF-A0A814YL46-F1
#
_cell.length_a   1.000
_cell.length_b   1.000
_cell.length_c   1.000
_cell.angle_alpha   90.00
_cell.angle_beta   90.00
_cell.angle_gamma   90.00
#
_symmetry.space_group_name_H-M   'P 1'
#
loop_
_entity.id
_entity.type
_entity.pdbx_description
1 polymer ?
#
loop_
_entity_poly.entity_id
_entity_poly.type
_entity_poly.pdbx_seq_one_letter_code
_entity_poly.pdbx_strand_id
1 'polypeptide(L)'
;LYCSLVFTCHCSNEIKINTSKQCPKTSKQDINIRSAIGHQNLLKLCGVLNVPPPIDDDHSSRTITHILPVFESHKLNSMKNAIEEARSESNKRKFTVSGYGTWPKRGFSSLHGIVEIMSTGSSAKVLDLERLSKSCSIFTGALSSKHSNPTKYEEIKNKHKCEINHSSSSKTIDALLIASSD
;
A
#
# COMPACT_ATOMS: atom_id res chain seq x y z
N LEU A 1 -1.07 29.16 -6.76
CA LEU A 1 -1.53 29.21 -5.36
C LEU A 1 -0.29 29.24 -4.48
N TYR A 2 -0.03 30.41 -3.88
CA TYR A 2 1.11 30.66 -3.01
C TYR A 2 0.67 30.43 -1.57
N CYS A 3 1.30 29.49 -0.87
CA CYS A 3 0.99 29.21 0.52
C CYS A 3 2.25 29.42 1.38
N SER A 4 2.21 30.36 2.31
CA SER A 4 3.21 30.46 3.38
C SER A 4 2.60 29.96 4.69
N LEU A 5 3.27 29.06 5.38
CA LEU A 5 2.89 28.65 6.73
C LEU A 5 3.55 29.62 7.70
N VAL A 6 2.74 30.32 8.51
CA VAL A 6 3.23 31.22 9.56
C VAL A 6 2.80 30.64 10.89
N PHE A 7 3.77 30.27 11.71
CA PHE A 7 3.52 29.85 13.10
C PHE A 7 3.72 31.07 13.99
N THR A 8 2.65 31.49 14.65
CA THR A 8 2.69 32.64 15.57
C THR A 8 2.72 32.09 16.99
N CYS A 9 3.80 32.36 17.72
CA CYS A 9 3.89 32.01 19.14
C CYS A 9 3.10 33.01 19.98
N HIS A 10 2.67 32.59 21.17
CA HIS A 10 1.98 33.46 22.14
C HIS A 10 2.83 34.66 22.60
N CYS A 11 4.16 34.57 22.47
CA CYS A 11 5.09 35.70 22.70
C CYS A 11 5.24 36.63 21.48
N SER A 12 4.32 36.58 20.52
CA SER A 12 4.34 37.35 19.27
C SER A 12 5.55 37.08 18.36
N ASN A 13 6.30 36.02 18.63
CA ASN A 13 7.37 35.58 17.74
C ASN A 13 6.78 34.80 16.55
N GLU A 14 7.14 35.20 15.34
CA GLU A 14 6.63 34.60 14.11
C GLU A 14 7.70 33.75 13.44
N ILE A 15 7.40 32.48 13.19
CA ILE A 15 8.22 31.58 12.38
C ILE A 15 7.52 31.40 11.04
N LYS A 16 8.07 32.01 10.00
CA LYS A 16 7.55 31.92 8.63
C LYS A 16 8.28 30.84 7.84
N ILE A 17 7.53 29.85 7.36
CA ILE A 17 7.98 28.80 6.45
C ILE A 17 7.37 29.06 5.07
N ASN A 18 8.22 29.43 4.12
CA ASN A 18 7.80 29.61 2.73
C ASN A 18 7.63 28.24 2.06
N THR A 19 6.46 27.96 1.49
CA THR A 19 6.21 26.74 0.72
C THR A 19 6.07 27.06 -0.77
N SER A 20 6.44 26.10 -1.63
CA SER A 20 6.41 26.13 -3.10
C SER A 20 7.59 26.80 -3.83
N LYS A 21 7.57 26.66 -5.16
CA LYS A 21 8.67 26.63 -6.14
C LYS A 21 9.61 27.86 -6.22
N GLN A 22 9.50 28.82 -5.33
CA GLN A 22 10.31 30.05 -5.29
C GLN A 22 11.35 30.12 -4.16
N CYS A 23 11.52 29.09 -3.33
CA CYS A 23 12.77 29.02 -2.58
C CYS A 23 13.93 29.05 -3.60
N PRO A 24 14.89 29.99 -3.49
CA PRO A 24 16.13 29.90 -4.25
C PRO A 24 16.69 28.48 -4.06
N LYS A 25 17.34 27.87 -5.06
CA LYS A 25 17.94 26.53 -4.95
C LYS A 25 18.91 26.49 -3.77
N THR A 26 18.36 26.24 -2.59
CA THR A 26 18.98 26.31 -1.27
C THR A 26 18.43 25.12 -0.51
N SER A 27 19.21 24.61 0.43
CA SER A 27 18.84 23.44 1.26
C SER A 27 17.51 23.57 2.02
N LYS A 28 16.89 24.76 2.02
CA LYS A 28 15.59 25.03 2.67
C LYS A 28 14.38 24.67 1.80
N GLN A 29 14.52 24.61 0.47
CA GLN A 29 13.48 24.09 -0.43
C GLN A 29 13.25 22.58 -0.18
N ASP A 30 14.33 21.91 0.24
CA ASP A 30 14.33 20.50 0.63
C ASP A 30 13.58 20.25 1.94
N ILE A 31 13.40 21.22 2.84
CA ILE A 31 12.73 20.94 4.12
C ILE A 31 11.24 20.65 3.90
N ASN A 32 10.54 21.36 3.03
CA ASN A 32 9.11 21.09 2.77
C ASN A 32 8.88 19.82 1.93
N ILE A 33 9.80 19.48 1.03
CA ILE A 33 9.68 18.27 0.19
C ILE A 33 10.20 17.05 0.95
N ARG A 34 11.30 17.16 1.72
CA ARG A 34 11.89 16.05 2.48
C ARG A 34 11.26 15.84 3.84
N SER A 35 10.69 16.86 4.50
CA SER A 35 9.89 16.64 5.74
C SER A 35 8.63 15.82 5.49
N ALA A 36 8.12 15.84 4.26
CA ALA A 36 7.03 14.97 3.83
C ALA A 36 7.50 13.59 3.34
N ILE A 37 8.80 13.36 3.17
CA ILE A 37 9.37 12.12 2.59
C ILE A 37 10.32 11.49 3.61
N GLY A 38 9.79 10.55 4.38
CA GLY A 38 10.56 9.64 5.23
C GLY A 38 10.34 9.84 6.73
N HIS A 39 10.29 8.72 7.46
CA HIS A 39 10.00 8.64 8.89
C HIS A 39 10.90 9.57 9.74
N GLN A 40 12.19 9.63 9.42
CA GLN A 40 13.17 10.47 10.14
C GLN A 40 12.92 11.98 10.02
N ASN A 41 12.42 12.44 8.86
CA ASN A 41 12.12 13.85 8.69
C ASN A 41 10.76 14.21 9.30
N LEU A 42 9.81 13.26 9.29
CA LEU A 42 8.54 13.40 9.99
C LEU A 42 8.73 13.49 11.51
N LEU A 43 9.64 12.69 12.09
CA LEU A 43 10.03 12.79 13.50
C LEU A 43 10.53 14.20 13.86
N LYS A 44 11.43 14.76 13.05
CA LYS A 44 11.96 16.12 13.24
C LYS A 44 10.85 17.17 13.15
N LEU A 45 9.94 17.02 12.18
CA LEU A 45 8.79 17.91 12.02
C LEU A 45 7.87 17.84 13.25
N CYS A 46 7.54 16.64 13.73
CA CYS A 46 6.73 16.46 14.93
C CYS A 46 7.37 17.14 16.15
N GLY A 47 8.70 17.02 16.30
CA GLY A 47 9.44 17.72 17.35
C GLY A 47 9.34 19.25 17.26
N VAL A 48 9.45 19.83 16.06
CA VAL A 48 9.28 21.29 15.85
C VAL A 48 7.85 21.75 16.16
N LEU A 49 6.87 20.94 15.79
CA LEU A 49 5.45 21.24 16.01
C LEU A 49 4.99 20.92 17.44
N ASN A 50 5.86 20.33 18.27
CA ASN A 50 5.53 19.82 19.60
C ASN A 50 4.31 18.89 19.60
N VAL A 51 4.21 18.03 18.58
CA VAL A 51 3.18 17.00 18.45
C VAL A 51 3.80 15.61 18.61
N PRO A 52 3.01 14.58 18.99
CA PRO A 52 3.53 13.22 19.14
C PRO A 52 4.28 12.73 17.89
N PRO A 53 5.36 11.97 18.06
CA PRO A 53 6.09 11.38 16.94
C PRO A 53 5.20 10.40 16.16
N PRO A 54 5.48 10.18 14.87
CA PRO A 54 4.86 9.09 14.13
C PRO A 54 5.15 7.74 14.80
N ILE A 55 4.22 6.80 14.62
CA ILE A 55 4.36 5.42 15.08
C ILE A 55 5.67 4.83 14.56
N ASP A 56 6.48 4.28 15.45
CA ASP A 56 7.74 3.62 15.10
C ASP A 56 7.50 2.31 14.31
N ASP A 57 8.53 1.86 13.59
CA ASP A 57 8.42 0.68 12.72
C ASP A 57 8.14 -0.60 13.51
N ASP A 58 8.65 -0.72 14.74
CA ASP A 58 8.46 -1.90 15.60
C ASP A 58 7.03 -2.01 16.10
N HIS A 59 6.46 -0.91 16.58
CA HIS A 59 5.09 -0.80 17.03
C HIS A 59 4.12 -0.98 15.87
N SER A 60 4.41 -0.40 14.70
CA SER A 60 3.66 -0.62 13.46
C SER A 60 3.65 -2.11 13.11
N SER A 61 4.82 -2.74 13.09
CA SER A 61 4.97 -4.17 12.78
C SER A 61 4.22 -5.04 13.79
N ARG A 62 4.36 -4.79 15.09
CA ARG A 62 3.64 -5.50 16.15
C ARG A 62 2.13 -5.35 15.99
N THR A 63 1.66 -4.13 15.73
CA THR A 63 0.23 -3.85 15.52
C THR A 63 -0.30 -4.66 14.35
N ILE A 64 0.41 -4.64 13.22
CA ILE A 64 0.09 -5.42 12.02
C ILE A 64 0.05 -6.92 12.36
N THR A 65 1.04 -7.46 13.10
CA THR A 65 1.06 -8.88 13.50
C THR A 65 -0.16 -9.30 14.33
N HIS A 66 -0.69 -8.44 15.19
CA HIS A 66 -1.87 -8.76 15.99
C HIS A 66 -3.18 -8.59 15.23
N ILE A 67 -3.24 -7.59 14.35
CA ILE A 67 -4.47 -7.23 13.63
C ILE A 67 -4.68 -8.12 12.39
N LEU A 68 -3.62 -8.46 11.67
CA LEU A 68 -3.71 -9.23 10.42
C LEU A 68 -4.48 -10.56 10.58
N PRO A 69 -4.22 -11.41 11.58
CA PRO A 69 -4.94 -12.68 11.72
C PRO A 69 -6.45 -12.48 11.92
N VAL A 70 -6.83 -11.44 12.67
CA VAL A 70 -8.23 -11.09 12.91
C VAL A 70 -8.89 -10.67 11.60
N PHE A 71 -8.23 -9.78 10.84
CA PHE A 71 -8.72 -9.35 9.53
C PHE A 71 -8.80 -10.50 8.52
N GLU A 72 -7.82 -11.42 8.51
CA GLU A 72 -7.84 -12.59 7.62
C GLU A 72 -9.01 -13.53 7.95
N SER A 73 -9.26 -13.77 9.24
CA SER A 73 -10.41 -14.57 9.67
C SER A 73 -11.74 -13.91 9.28
N HIS A 74 -11.86 -12.60 9.48
CA HIS A 74 -13.05 -11.84 9.13
C HIS A 74 -13.25 -11.77 7.62
N LYS A 75 -12.17 -11.57 6.84
CA LYS A 75 -12.17 -11.61 5.39
C LYS A 75 -12.77 -12.92 4.87
N LEU A 76 -12.28 -14.05 5.37
CA LEU A 76 -12.78 -15.37 4.96
C LEU A 76 -14.27 -15.55 5.27
N ASN A 77 -14.71 -15.12 6.45
CA ASN A 77 -16.13 -15.19 6.81
C ASN A 77 -16.99 -14.25 5.97
N SER A 78 -16.51 -13.03 5.72
CA SER A 78 -17.20 -12.04 4.88
C SER A 78 -17.35 -12.54 3.44
N MET A 79 -16.32 -13.13 2.85
CA MET A 79 -16.37 -13.67 1.48
C MET A 79 -17.30 -14.89 1.39
N LYS A 80 -17.30 -15.77 2.40
CA LYS A 80 -18.27 -16.88 2.47
C LYS A 80 -19.72 -16.38 2.53
N ASN A 81 -19.99 -15.40 3.40
CA ASN A 81 -21.31 -14.80 3.51
C ASN A 81 -21.73 -14.13 2.19
N ALA A 82 -20.80 -13.42 1.53
CA ALA A 82 -21.05 -12.79 0.24
C ALA A 82 -21.48 -13.79 -0.85
N ILE A 83 -20.89 -15.00 -0.86
CA ILE A 83 -21.27 -16.08 -1.78
C ILE A 83 -22.69 -16.57 -1.49
N GLU A 84 -23.04 -16.82 -0.23
CA GLU A 84 -24.38 -17.30 0.15
C GLU A 84 -25.46 -16.25 -0.16
N GLU A 85 -25.16 -14.98 0.04
CA GLU A 85 -26.07 -13.89 -0.32
C GLU A 85 -26.23 -13.76 -1.83
N ALA A 86 -25.14 -13.79 -2.61
CA ALA A 86 -25.20 -13.76 -4.07
C ALA A 86 -25.98 -14.96 -4.66
N ARG A 87 -25.87 -16.13 -4.01
CA ARG A 87 -26.63 -17.33 -4.37
C ARG A 87 -28.12 -17.17 -4.06
N SER A 88 -28.46 -16.55 -2.94
CA SER A 88 -29.84 -16.29 -2.54
C SER A 88 -30.52 -15.28 -3.46
N GLU A 89 -29.81 -14.21 -3.85
CA GLU A 89 -30.33 -13.18 -4.78
C GLU A 89 -30.56 -13.73 -6.19
N SER A 90 -29.67 -14.58 -6.70
CA SER A 90 -29.75 -15.11 -8.06
C SER A 90 -30.67 -16.33 -8.19
N ASN A 91 -31.06 -16.95 -7.06
CA ASN A 91 -31.72 -18.26 -6.96
C ASN A 91 -31.06 -19.33 -7.86
N LYS A 92 -29.76 -19.19 -8.11
CA LYS A 92 -28.96 -20.03 -9.00
C LYS A 92 -27.67 -20.43 -8.29
N ARG A 93 -27.20 -21.65 -8.56
CA ARG A 93 -25.86 -22.08 -8.13
C ARG A 93 -24.74 -21.41 -8.92
N LYS A 94 -25.07 -20.82 -10.07
CA LYS A 94 -24.17 -20.17 -11.02
C LYS A 94 -24.57 -18.71 -11.14
N PHE A 95 -23.62 -17.81 -10.96
CA PHE A 95 -23.83 -16.38 -11.11
C PHE A 95 -22.63 -15.76 -11.83
N THR A 96 -22.89 -14.66 -12.54
CA THR A 96 -21.86 -13.91 -13.25
C THR A 96 -21.03 -13.11 -12.25
N VAL A 97 -19.72 -13.06 -12.50
CA VAL A 97 -18.78 -12.29 -11.69
C VAL A 97 -18.06 -11.26 -12.53
N SER A 98 -17.67 -10.15 -11.89
CA SER A 98 -16.82 -9.12 -12.45
C SER A 98 -15.50 -9.07 -11.68
N GLY A 99 -14.37 -9.17 -12.37
CA GLY A 99 -13.04 -8.97 -11.81
C GLY A 99 -12.59 -7.52 -11.95
N TYR A 100 -12.04 -6.93 -10.90
CA TYR A 100 -11.45 -5.58 -10.89
C TYR A 100 -10.06 -5.60 -10.27
N GLY A 101 -9.09 -4.95 -10.92
CA GLY A 101 -7.74 -4.77 -10.39
C GLY A 101 -7.45 -3.32 -10.05
N THR A 102 -6.70 -3.08 -8.97
CA THR A 102 -6.29 -1.73 -8.57
C THR A 102 -4.85 -1.67 -8.06
N TRP A 103 -4.24 -0.49 -8.23
CA TRP A 103 -2.90 -0.17 -7.73
C TRP A 103 -2.95 1.06 -6.80
N PRO A 104 -2.49 0.96 -5.54
CA PRO A 104 -2.61 2.04 -4.56
C PRO A 104 -1.85 3.33 -4.92
N LYS A 105 -0.81 3.25 -5.76
CA LYS A 105 0.00 4.42 -6.15
C LYS A 105 -0.42 4.94 -7.53
N ARG A 106 -0.75 6.24 -7.58
CA ARG A 106 -0.97 6.97 -8.85
C ARG A 106 0.27 6.89 -9.75
N GLY A 107 0.04 6.80 -11.07
CA GLY A 107 1.11 6.78 -12.07
C GLY A 107 1.69 5.40 -12.38
N PHE A 108 0.98 4.31 -12.04
CA PHE A 108 1.36 2.93 -12.38
C PHE A 108 2.74 2.49 -11.86
N SER A 109 3.24 3.16 -10.81
CA SER A 109 4.53 2.88 -10.17
C SER A 109 4.40 2.04 -8.90
N SER A 110 3.24 1.43 -8.67
CA SER A 110 3.04 0.60 -7.49
C SER A 110 3.71 -0.76 -7.68
N LEU A 111 4.40 -1.21 -6.63
CA LEU A 111 4.97 -2.55 -6.55
C LEU A 111 3.97 -3.59 -6.05
N HIS A 112 2.86 -3.14 -5.47
CA HIS A 112 1.82 -3.98 -4.89
C HIS A 112 0.45 -3.55 -5.39
N GLY A 113 -0.38 -4.51 -5.78
CA GLY A 113 -1.72 -4.31 -6.30
C GLY A 113 -2.69 -5.30 -5.65
N ILE A 114 -3.97 -5.13 -5.94
CA ILE A 114 -5.02 -6.04 -5.49
C ILE A 114 -5.91 -6.34 -6.70
N VAL A 115 -6.30 -7.59 -6.86
CA VAL A 115 -7.36 -8.01 -7.77
C VAL A 115 -8.48 -8.60 -6.96
N GLU A 116 -9.70 -8.20 -7.27
CA GLU A 116 -10.92 -8.61 -6.59
C GLU A 116 -11.89 -9.21 -7.61
N ILE A 117 -12.61 -10.24 -7.19
CA ILE A 117 -13.72 -10.82 -7.94
C ILE A 117 -14.99 -10.45 -7.20
N MET A 118 -15.96 -9.88 -7.91
CA MET A 118 -17.21 -9.38 -7.34
C MET A 118 -18.43 -10.00 -8.01
N SER A 119 -19.54 -10.11 -7.28
CA SER A 119 -20.85 -10.45 -7.86
C SER A 119 -21.39 -9.29 -8.73
N THR A 120 -22.11 -9.61 -9.81
CA THR A 120 -22.73 -8.60 -10.69
C THR A 120 -24.17 -8.26 -10.30
N GLY A 121 -24.58 -8.60 -9.07
CA GLY A 121 -25.94 -8.37 -8.55
C GLY A 121 -26.22 -6.90 -8.22
N SER A 122 -27.43 -6.62 -7.74
CA SER A 122 -27.86 -5.28 -7.33
C SER A 122 -27.00 -4.71 -6.18
N SER A 123 -26.48 -5.59 -5.33
CA SER A 123 -25.42 -5.29 -4.36
C SER A 123 -24.16 -6.05 -4.76
N ALA A 124 -23.25 -5.40 -5.48
CA ALA A 124 -21.96 -6.01 -5.83
C ALA A 124 -21.16 -6.30 -4.56
N LYS A 125 -20.80 -7.57 -4.34
CA LYS A 125 -20.02 -8.02 -3.17
C LYS A 125 -18.72 -8.65 -3.61
N VAL A 126 -17.66 -8.45 -2.83
CA VAL A 126 -16.36 -9.11 -3.06
C VAL A 126 -16.46 -10.58 -2.63
N LEU A 127 -16.18 -11.46 -3.57
CA LEU A 127 -16.24 -12.91 -3.43
C LEU A 127 -14.85 -13.52 -3.23
N ASP A 128 -13.84 -12.91 -3.85
CA ASP A 128 -12.45 -13.29 -3.70
C ASP A 128 -11.53 -12.08 -3.90
N LEU A 129 -10.34 -12.14 -3.33
CA LEU A 129 -9.29 -11.13 -3.53
C LEU A 129 -7.90 -11.75 -3.48
N GLU A 130 -7.04 -11.30 -4.39
CA GLU A 130 -5.64 -11.70 -4.47
C GLU A 130 -4.74 -10.47 -4.43
N ARG A 131 -3.73 -10.50 -3.56
CA ARG A 131 -2.69 -9.47 -3.51
C ARG A 131 -1.68 -9.75 -4.61
N LEU A 132 -1.39 -8.75 -5.43
CA LEU A 132 -0.35 -8.82 -6.43
C LEU A 132 0.92 -8.13 -5.96
N SER A 133 2.07 -8.73 -6.23
CA SER A 133 3.37 -8.16 -5.93
C SER A 133 4.35 -8.31 -7.09
N LYS A 134 5.08 -7.22 -7.34
CA LYS A 134 6.19 -7.12 -8.29
C LYS A 134 7.57 -7.14 -7.63
N SER A 135 7.60 -7.03 -6.30
CA SER A 135 8.84 -6.93 -5.54
C SER A 135 8.78 -7.80 -4.30
N CYS A 136 9.89 -8.42 -3.96
CA CYS A 136 10.07 -9.04 -2.67
C CYS A 136 11.34 -8.48 -2.03
N SER A 137 11.21 -7.90 -0.84
CA SER A 137 12.33 -7.31 -0.10
C SER A 137 13.44 -8.33 0.18
N ILE A 138 13.07 -9.57 0.52
CA ILE A 138 14.02 -10.66 0.79
C ILE A 138 14.80 -10.99 -0.48
N PHE A 139 14.11 -11.16 -1.61
CA PHE A 139 14.77 -11.47 -2.88
C PHE A 139 15.63 -10.31 -3.40
N THR A 140 15.15 -9.06 -3.27
CA THR A 140 15.92 -7.85 -3.60
C THR A 140 17.19 -7.75 -2.75
N GLY A 141 17.09 -8.02 -1.44
CA GLY A 141 18.24 -8.08 -0.55
C GLY A 141 19.22 -9.19 -0.94
N ALA A 142 18.72 -10.38 -1.26
CA ALA A 142 19.57 -11.49 -1.71
C ALA A 142 20.31 -11.17 -3.02
N LEU A 143 19.64 -10.53 -3.98
CA LEU A 143 20.25 -10.08 -5.25
C LEU A 143 21.41 -9.12 -5.01
N SER A 144 21.29 -8.19 -4.06
CA SER A 144 22.38 -7.27 -3.71
C SER A 144 23.63 -7.98 -3.18
N SER A 145 23.46 -9.16 -2.59
CA SER A 145 24.55 -9.99 -2.06
C SER A 145 25.06 -11.04 -3.04
N LYS A 146 24.45 -11.18 -4.23
CA LYS A 146 24.73 -12.28 -5.18
C LYS A 146 26.21 -12.40 -5.56
N HIS A 147 26.87 -11.27 -5.78
CA HIS A 147 28.29 -11.23 -6.16
C HIS A 147 29.24 -11.32 -4.96
N SER A 148 28.81 -10.85 -3.79
CA SER A 148 29.64 -10.85 -2.58
C SER A 148 29.57 -12.17 -1.80
N ASN A 149 28.43 -12.85 -1.84
CA ASN A 149 28.21 -14.11 -1.15
C ASN A 149 27.23 -15.00 -1.95
N PRO A 150 27.72 -15.72 -2.97
CA PRO A 150 26.88 -16.53 -3.86
C PRO A 150 26.23 -17.72 -3.13
N THR A 151 26.89 -18.30 -2.13
CA THR A 151 26.33 -19.40 -1.32
C THR A 151 25.07 -18.96 -0.58
N LYS A 152 25.14 -17.82 0.11
CA LYS A 152 23.98 -17.24 0.81
C LYS A 152 22.83 -16.89 -0.15
N TYR A 153 23.15 -16.42 -1.35
CA TYR A 153 22.14 -16.15 -2.37
C TYR A 153 21.39 -17.42 -2.78
N GLU A 154 22.08 -18.51 -3.11
CA GLU A 154 21.43 -19.78 -3.49
C GLU A 154 20.64 -20.39 -2.34
N GLU A 155 21.12 -20.30 -1.10
CA GLU A 155 20.35 -20.73 0.07
C GLU A 155 19.03 -19.98 0.24
N ILE A 156 19.06 -18.65 0.12
CA ILE A 156 17.85 -17.83 0.21
C ILE A 156 16.92 -18.16 -0.95
N LYS A 157 17.43 -18.23 -2.18
CA LYS A 157 16.65 -18.56 -3.37
C LYS A 157 15.92 -19.91 -3.24
N ASN A 158 16.57 -20.92 -2.65
CA ASN A 158 15.98 -22.26 -2.49
C ASN A 158 14.98 -22.34 -1.32
N LYS A 159 15.20 -21.61 -0.23
CA LYS A 159 14.34 -21.66 0.96
C LYS A 159 13.19 -20.65 0.93
N HIS A 160 13.33 -19.57 0.18
CA HIS A 160 12.39 -18.46 0.21
C HIS A 160 11.16 -18.72 -0.66
N LYS A 161 9.99 -18.72 -0.04
CA LYS A 161 8.71 -18.64 -0.75
C LYS A 161 8.52 -17.21 -1.24
N CYS A 162 8.83 -16.99 -2.52
CA CYS A 162 8.75 -15.67 -3.12
C CYS A 162 7.32 -15.13 -3.13
N GLU A 163 7.18 -13.86 -2.76
CA GLU A 163 5.91 -13.14 -2.79
C GLU A 163 5.56 -12.54 -4.15
N ILE A 164 6.51 -12.55 -5.10
CA ILE A 164 6.30 -12.00 -6.45
C ILE A 164 5.39 -12.95 -7.22
N ASN A 165 4.20 -12.49 -7.58
CA ASN A 165 3.20 -13.24 -8.35
C ASN A 165 2.71 -12.46 -9.59
N HIS A 166 3.29 -11.30 -9.89
CA HIS A 166 2.91 -10.49 -11.02
C HIS A 166 4.13 -9.89 -11.73
N SER A 167 4.26 -10.21 -13.03
CA SER A 167 5.41 -9.83 -13.87
C SER A 167 5.11 -8.72 -14.88
N SER A 168 3.83 -8.41 -15.13
CA SER A 168 3.46 -7.42 -16.16
C SER A 168 3.37 -6.00 -15.61
N SER A 169 3.08 -5.04 -16.49
CA SER A 169 3.02 -3.63 -16.12
C SER A 169 1.78 -3.34 -15.26
N SER A 170 1.84 -2.34 -14.39
CA SER A 170 0.68 -2.03 -13.53
C SER A 170 -0.50 -1.53 -14.37
N LYS A 171 -0.24 -1.06 -15.60
CA LYS A 171 -1.26 -0.65 -16.56
C LYS A 171 -2.13 -1.81 -17.06
N THR A 172 -1.71 -3.06 -16.85
CA THR A 172 -2.34 -4.23 -17.48
C THR A 172 -3.49 -4.82 -16.65
N ILE A 173 -3.69 -4.40 -15.40
CA ILE A 173 -4.70 -4.99 -14.49
C ILE A 173 -5.98 -4.13 -14.34
N ASP A 174 -6.05 -2.95 -14.95
CA ASP A 174 -7.30 -2.14 -14.98
C ASP A 174 -8.37 -2.75 -15.93
N ALA A 175 -8.35 -4.07 -16.14
CA ALA A 175 -9.27 -4.79 -17.01
C ALA A 175 -10.45 -5.34 -16.20
N LEU A 176 -11.65 -4.86 -16.50
CA LEU A 176 -12.90 -5.48 -16.05
C LEU A 176 -13.06 -6.82 -16.79
N LEU A 177 -12.94 -7.94 -16.09
CA LEU A 177 -13.21 -9.26 -16.66
C LEU A 177 -14.59 -9.72 -16.21
N ILE A 178 -15.52 -9.90 -17.15
CA ILE A 178 -16.82 -10.50 -16.87
C ILE A 178 -16.74 -11.98 -17.22
N ALA A 179 -16.91 -12.84 -16.22
CA ALA A 179 -16.92 -14.29 -16.41
C ALA A 179 -18.26 -14.86 -15.93
N SER A 180 -18.85 -15.73 -16.75
CA SER A 180 -20.00 -16.55 -16.40
C SER A 180 -19.53 -17.98 -16.24
N SER A 181 -19.89 -18.63 -15.13
CA SER A 181 -19.65 -20.07 -15.00
C SER A 181 -20.68 -20.81 -15.88
N ASP A 182 -20.22 -21.50 -16.93
CA ASP A 182 -21.05 -22.39 -17.75
C ASP A 182 -21.49 -23.65 -17.01
#